data_AF-A0A494XCS1-F1
#
_entry.id   AF-A0A494XCS1-F1
#
_cell.length_a   1.000
_cell.length_b   1.000
_cell.length_c   1.000
_cell.angle_alpha   90.00
_cell.angle_beta   90.00
_cell.angle_gamma   90.00
#
_symmetry.space_group_name_H-M   'P 1'
#
loop_
_entity.id
_entity.type
_entity.pdbx_description
1 polymer ?
#
loop_
_entity_poly.entity_id
_entity_poly.type
_entity_poly.pdbx_seq_one_letter_code
_entity_poly.pdbx_strand_id
1 'polypeptide(L)'
;MGYQADFAQAQRNTAALGFVVPPVATVSGRRITEEHGAELMARLTRFYPSPALFALQCASRTSELRPTVEEVIGMQCTITVGSLHIQGHPLFAFELSKFPAMGRTGTYHVWLTASNGEVVDLTAMVSLHDAFGKPLDEAVPIAGFPDAIPPFEWVPELVGDDALSALLADAATGYR
;
A
#
# COMPACT_ATOMS: atom_id res chain seq x y z
N MET A 1 1.34 -17.49 -8.48
CA MET A 1 2.71 -17.16 -8.00
C MET A 1 2.55 -16.61 -6.59
N GLY A 2 3.57 -16.68 -5.74
CA GLY A 2 3.47 -16.14 -4.38
C GLY A 2 3.91 -14.68 -4.33
N TYR A 3 3.42 -13.91 -3.36
CA TYR A 3 3.67 -12.47 -3.25
C TYR A 3 5.14 -12.06 -3.39
N GLN A 4 6.07 -12.84 -2.86
CA GLN A 4 7.51 -12.56 -2.98
C GLN A 4 8.02 -12.57 -4.43
N ALA A 5 7.50 -13.48 -5.25
CA ALA A 5 7.88 -13.55 -6.66
C ALA A 5 7.35 -12.33 -7.43
N ASP A 6 6.13 -11.91 -7.12
CA ASP A 6 5.50 -10.72 -7.70
C ASP A 6 6.23 -9.46 -7.23
N PHE A 7 6.63 -9.38 -5.95
CA PHE A 7 7.41 -8.25 -5.43
C PHE A 7 8.77 -8.13 -6.12
N ALA A 8 9.45 -9.26 -6.36
CA ALA A 8 10.68 -9.27 -7.14
C ALA A 8 10.45 -8.86 -8.60
N GLN A 9 9.27 -9.15 -9.18
CA GLN A 9 8.89 -8.64 -10.49
C GLN A 9 8.64 -7.13 -10.46
N ALA A 10 7.98 -6.61 -9.43
CA ALA A 10 7.78 -5.18 -9.23
C ALA A 10 9.11 -4.41 -9.14
N GLN A 11 10.11 -4.98 -8.46
CA GLN A 11 11.46 -4.43 -8.44
C GLN A 11 12.10 -4.36 -9.83
N ARG A 12 11.93 -5.40 -10.66
CA ARG A 12 12.41 -5.41 -12.05
C ARG A 12 11.68 -4.35 -12.89
N ASN A 13 10.37 -4.21 -12.72
CA ASN A 13 9.59 -3.19 -13.39
C ASN A 13 10.05 -1.77 -13.00
N THR A 14 10.23 -1.50 -11.70
CA THR A 14 10.79 -0.24 -11.20
C THR A 14 12.16 0.05 -11.81
N ALA A 15 13.08 -0.94 -11.81
CA ALA A 15 14.39 -0.78 -12.42
C ALA A 15 14.31 -0.45 -13.92
N ALA A 16 13.42 -1.12 -14.65
CA ALA A 16 13.24 -0.92 -16.09
C ALA A 16 12.74 0.49 -16.44
N LEU A 17 12.05 1.16 -15.52
CA LEU A 17 11.65 2.56 -15.63
C LEU A 17 12.76 3.56 -15.25
N GLY A 18 13.93 3.07 -14.83
CA GLY A 18 15.08 3.90 -14.44
C GLY A 18 14.99 4.47 -13.03
N PHE A 19 14.09 3.94 -12.19
CA PHE A 19 13.90 4.39 -10.81
C PHE A 19 14.80 3.65 -9.82
N VAL A 20 15.02 4.27 -8.66
CA VAL A 20 15.76 3.64 -7.55
C VAL A 20 14.94 2.48 -6.99
N VAL A 21 15.53 1.28 -7.03
CA VAL A 21 14.93 0.08 -6.45
C VAL A 21 15.34 -0.06 -4.98
N PRO A 22 14.38 -0.12 -4.05
CA PRO A 22 14.67 -0.33 -2.63
C PRO A 22 15.24 -1.74 -2.39
N PRO A 23 16.19 -1.90 -1.44
CA PRO A 23 16.81 -3.19 -1.17
C PRO A 23 15.81 -4.18 -0.56
N VAL A 24 15.91 -5.46 -0.94
CA VAL A 24 15.22 -6.54 -0.23
C VAL A 24 16.05 -6.93 0.99
N ALA A 25 15.59 -6.61 2.18
CA ALA A 25 16.19 -7.14 3.39
C ALA A 25 15.58 -8.52 3.67
N THR A 26 16.35 -9.59 3.60
CA THR A 26 15.90 -10.96 3.94
C THR A 26 15.78 -11.13 5.45
N VAL A 27 14.82 -10.45 6.07
CA VAL A 27 14.43 -10.72 7.45
C VAL A 27 13.41 -11.87 7.42
N SER A 28 13.63 -12.90 8.23
CA SER A 28 12.74 -14.06 8.29
C SER A 28 11.78 -14.00 9.49
N GLY A 29 10.63 -14.66 9.32
CA GLY A 29 9.60 -14.83 10.35
C GLY A 29 8.54 -13.73 10.38
N ARG A 30 7.38 -14.07 10.95
CA ARG A 30 6.30 -13.12 11.24
C ARG A 30 6.75 -12.15 12.34
N ARG A 31 6.61 -10.86 12.09
CA ARG A 31 6.99 -9.78 13.01
C ARG A 31 5.83 -8.84 13.27
N ILE A 32 4.84 -8.78 12.39
CA ILE A 32 3.63 -7.99 12.64
C ILE A 32 2.64 -8.79 13.49
N THR A 33 2.34 -8.26 14.68
CA THR A 33 1.48 -8.86 15.70
C THR A 33 0.20 -8.05 15.86
N GLU A 34 -0.78 -8.60 16.59
CA GLU A 34 -2.00 -7.88 16.95
C GLU A 34 -1.70 -6.64 17.82
N GLU A 35 -0.67 -6.69 18.67
CA GLU A 35 -0.22 -5.55 19.47
C GLU A 35 0.25 -4.39 18.59
N HIS A 36 1.03 -4.67 17.54
CA HIS A 36 1.41 -3.66 16.56
C HIS A 36 0.19 -3.05 15.87
N GLY A 37 -0.82 -3.87 15.53
CA GLY A 37 -2.08 -3.38 14.95
C GLY A 37 -2.85 -2.44 15.89
N ALA A 38 -2.95 -2.79 17.18
CA ALA A 38 -3.58 -1.97 18.19
C ALA A 38 -2.84 -0.64 18.41
N GLU A 39 -1.50 -0.69 18.45
CA GLU A 39 -0.68 0.52 18.59
C GLU A 39 -0.78 1.43 17.35
N LEU A 40 -0.73 0.86 16.15
CA LEU A 40 -0.97 1.60 14.91
C LEU A 40 -2.32 2.31 14.97
N MET A 41 -3.38 1.59 15.34
CA MET A 41 -4.71 2.21 15.46
C MET A 41 -4.75 3.33 16.48
N ALA A 42 -4.16 3.14 17.66
CA ALA A 42 -4.09 4.18 18.68
C ALA A 42 -3.40 5.45 18.16
N ARG A 43 -2.32 5.32 17.37
CA ARG A 43 -1.61 6.46 16.77
C ARG A 43 -2.38 7.08 15.61
N LEU A 44 -3.06 6.26 14.80
CA LEU A 44 -3.81 6.69 13.63
C LEU A 44 -5.12 7.41 13.97
N THR A 45 -5.75 7.14 15.12
CA THR A 45 -6.97 7.87 15.58
C THR A 45 -6.83 9.39 15.55
N ARG A 46 -5.60 9.93 15.61
CA ARG A 46 -5.31 11.37 15.53
C ARG A 46 -5.16 11.91 14.11
N PHE A 47 -5.04 11.03 13.10
CA PHE A 47 -4.76 11.34 11.71
C PHE A 47 -5.97 11.20 10.77
N TYR A 48 -7.17 10.89 11.28
CA TYR A 48 -8.37 10.66 10.45
C TYR A 48 -9.27 11.91 10.28
N PRO A 49 -9.10 12.74 9.23
CA PRO A 49 -10.22 13.44 8.63
C PRO A 49 -11.04 12.46 7.75
N SER A 50 -12.26 12.86 7.38
CA SER A 50 -13.27 12.13 6.59
C SER A 50 -12.76 11.00 5.64
N PRO A 51 -13.38 9.80 5.65
CA PRO A 51 -13.04 8.63 4.80
C PRO A 51 -12.91 8.90 3.32
N ALA A 52 -13.81 9.75 2.80
CA ALA A 52 -13.89 10.07 1.39
C ALA A 52 -12.61 10.75 0.86
N LEU A 53 -11.88 11.46 1.73
CA LEU A 53 -10.59 12.05 1.38
C LEU A 53 -9.46 11.01 1.35
N PHE A 54 -9.61 9.88 2.03
CA PHE A 54 -8.54 8.89 2.19
C PHE A 54 -8.35 8.02 0.95
N ALA A 55 -9.45 7.61 0.30
CA ALA A 55 -9.39 6.84 -0.95
C ALA A 55 -8.66 7.61 -2.08
N LEU A 56 -8.90 8.92 -2.18
CA LEU A 56 -8.22 9.80 -3.13
C LEU A 56 -6.79 10.17 -2.72
N GLN A 57 -6.38 9.84 -1.50
CA GLN A 57 -5.08 10.18 -0.92
C GLN A 57 -4.28 8.95 -0.49
N CYS A 58 -4.66 7.73 -0.90
CA CYS A 58 -4.00 6.50 -0.44
C CYS A 58 -2.48 6.57 -0.64
N ALA A 59 -2.05 7.08 -1.80
CA ALA A 59 -0.66 7.32 -2.15
C ALA A 59 0.07 8.26 -1.18
N SER A 60 -0.48 9.45 -0.92
CA SER A 60 0.17 10.44 -0.05
C SER A 60 0.11 10.03 1.43
N ARG A 61 -1.01 9.44 1.87
CA ARG A 61 -1.20 9.00 3.26
C ARG A 61 -0.35 7.80 3.62
N THR A 62 -0.25 6.81 2.74
CA THR A 62 0.65 5.65 2.98
C THR A 62 2.09 6.12 3.13
N SER A 63 2.53 7.12 2.34
CA SER A 63 3.86 7.71 2.46
C SER A 63 4.04 8.51 3.77
N GLU A 64 3.08 9.37 4.11
CA GLU A 64 3.09 10.17 5.35
C GLU A 64 3.16 9.28 6.60
N LEU A 65 2.44 8.16 6.60
CA LEU A 65 2.33 7.25 7.74
C LEU A 65 3.47 6.24 7.82
N ARG A 66 4.31 6.11 6.78
CA ARG A 66 5.43 5.16 6.75
C ARG A 66 6.34 5.26 7.98
N PRO A 67 6.83 6.44 8.40
CA PRO A 67 7.72 6.52 9.57
C PRO A 67 7.06 6.01 10.85
N THR A 68 5.76 6.29 11.04
CA THR A 68 5.01 5.77 12.19
C THR A 68 4.86 4.26 12.12
N VAL A 69 4.61 3.71 10.93
CA VAL A 69 4.56 2.26 10.74
C VAL A 69 5.90 1.62 11.06
N GLU A 70 6.99 2.13 10.51
CA GLU A 70 8.34 1.61 10.72
C GLU A 70 8.75 1.67 12.21
N GLU A 71 8.37 2.74 12.91
CA GLU A 71 8.57 2.88 14.35
C GLU A 71 7.84 1.79 15.14
N VAL A 72 6.54 1.59 14.86
CA VAL A 72 5.70 0.63 15.60
C VAL A 72 6.12 -0.81 15.32
N ILE A 73 6.38 -1.16 14.07
CA ILE A 73 6.76 -2.54 13.70
C ILE A 73 8.25 -2.83 13.93
N GLY A 74 9.07 -1.79 14.13
CA GLY A 74 10.52 -1.90 14.31
C GLY A 74 11.27 -2.37 13.05
N MET A 75 10.72 -2.12 11.85
CA MET A 75 11.29 -2.57 10.58
C MET A 75 11.13 -1.51 9.50
N GLN A 76 12.08 -1.47 8.56
CA GLN A 76 11.95 -0.67 7.36
C GLN A 76 10.85 -1.18 6.44
N CYS A 77 10.15 -0.24 5.82
CA CYS A 77 9.05 -0.44 4.91
C CYS A 77 9.34 0.19 3.54
N THR A 78 8.99 -0.54 2.50
CA THR A 78 9.03 -0.09 1.13
C THR A 78 7.64 0.31 0.66
N ILE A 79 7.52 1.48 0.05
CA ILE A 79 6.29 1.85 -0.68
C ILE A 79 6.10 0.87 -1.84
N THR A 80 4.91 0.30 -1.92
CA THR A 80 4.52 -0.65 -2.95
C THR A 80 3.27 -0.14 -3.63
N VAL A 81 3.28 -0.14 -4.95
CA VAL A 81 2.18 0.29 -5.80
C VAL A 81 1.74 -0.89 -6.67
N GLY A 82 0.44 -1.10 -6.79
CA GLY A 82 -0.07 -2.14 -7.66
C GLY A 82 -1.56 -2.34 -7.55
N SER A 83 -1.99 -3.56 -7.83
CA SER A 83 -3.39 -3.97 -7.78
C SER A 83 -3.73 -4.58 -6.43
N LEU A 84 -4.98 -4.42 -6.01
CA LEU A 84 -5.55 -5.10 -4.85
C LEU A 84 -6.83 -5.78 -5.29
N HIS A 85 -6.90 -7.09 -5.10
CA HIS A 85 -8.08 -7.90 -5.39
C HIS A 85 -8.75 -8.40 -4.11
N ILE A 86 -10.05 -8.67 -4.22
CA ILE A 86 -10.84 -9.33 -3.19
C ILE A 86 -11.55 -10.49 -3.86
N GLN A 87 -11.27 -11.71 -3.40
CA GLN A 87 -11.84 -12.94 -3.97
C GLN A 87 -11.66 -13.03 -5.51
N GLY A 88 -10.50 -12.58 -6.01
CA GLY A 88 -10.18 -12.57 -7.45
C GLY A 88 -10.81 -11.42 -8.25
N HIS A 89 -11.57 -10.52 -7.62
CA HIS A 89 -12.11 -9.33 -8.27
C HIS A 89 -11.25 -8.10 -7.96
N PRO A 90 -10.86 -7.28 -8.95
CA PRO A 90 -10.04 -6.10 -8.70
C PRO A 90 -10.84 -5.05 -7.93
N LEU A 91 -10.36 -4.68 -6.75
CA LEU A 91 -10.78 -3.46 -6.06
C LEU A 91 -10.03 -2.25 -6.64
N PHE A 92 -8.73 -2.43 -6.88
CA PHE A 92 -7.87 -1.50 -7.60
C PHE A 92 -7.10 -2.29 -8.68
N ALA A 93 -7.04 -1.75 -9.89
CA ALA A 93 -6.45 -2.40 -11.06
C ALA A 93 -5.33 -1.52 -11.63
N PHE A 94 -4.09 -1.85 -11.29
CA PHE A 94 -2.91 -1.19 -11.84
C PHE A 94 -2.57 -1.74 -13.23
N GLU A 95 -2.23 -0.84 -14.15
CA GLU A 95 -1.80 -1.18 -15.51
C GLU A 95 -0.48 -0.46 -15.81
N LEU A 96 0.62 -1.20 -15.83
CA LEU A 96 1.96 -0.62 -16.01
C LEU A 96 2.10 0.22 -17.29
N SER A 97 1.41 -0.15 -18.38
CA SER A 97 1.41 0.62 -19.63
C SER A 97 0.74 2.00 -19.54
N LYS A 98 -0.08 2.24 -18.52
CA LYS A 98 -0.74 3.52 -18.26
C LYS A 98 0.01 4.37 -17.23
N PHE A 99 1.10 3.87 -16.66
CA PHE A 99 1.93 4.63 -15.73
C PHE A 99 2.68 5.76 -16.47
N PRO A 100 2.83 6.97 -15.89
CA PRO A 100 2.30 7.42 -14.59
C PRO A 100 0.89 8.05 -14.67
N ALA A 101 0.25 8.08 -15.84
CA ALA A 101 -1.05 8.72 -16.07
C ALA A 101 -2.18 8.22 -15.15
N MET A 102 -2.03 7.01 -14.59
CA MET A 102 -2.95 6.44 -13.59
C MET A 102 -3.09 7.32 -12.33
N GLY A 103 -2.09 8.15 -12.03
CA GLY A 103 -2.13 9.13 -10.93
C GLY A 103 -3.42 9.97 -10.93
N ARG A 104 -3.93 10.34 -12.11
CA ARG A 104 -5.18 11.12 -12.26
C ARG A 104 -6.45 10.33 -12.00
N THR A 105 -6.41 9.02 -12.19
CA THR A 105 -7.60 8.15 -12.14
C THR A 105 -7.81 7.51 -10.77
N GLY A 106 -6.75 7.38 -9.96
CA GLY A 106 -6.83 6.69 -8.67
C GLY A 106 -7.16 5.19 -8.79
N THR A 107 -6.97 4.57 -9.96
CA THR A 107 -7.28 3.16 -10.20
C THR A 107 -6.26 2.18 -9.63
N TYR A 108 -5.30 2.67 -8.84
CA TYR A 108 -4.20 1.92 -8.25
C TYR A 108 -4.29 1.94 -6.73
N HIS A 109 -3.57 1.03 -6.08
CA HIS A 109 -3.46 1.00 -4.62
C HIS A 109 -2.01 1.17 -4.16
N VAL A 110 -1.84 1.73 -2.96
CA VAL A 110 -0.52 1.95 -2.35
C VAL A 110 -0.51 1.43 -0.92
N TRP A 111 0.41 0.53 -0.64
CA TRP A 111 0.63 -0.07 0.68
C TRP A 111 2.12 -0.08 1.03
N LEU A 112 2.44 -0.52 2.24
CA LEU A 112 3.81 -0.73 2.70
C LEU A 112 4.13 -2.22 2.67
N THR A 113 5.29 -2.57 2.14
CA THR A 113 5.89 -3.90 2.28
C THR A 113 7.05 -3.81 3.24
N ALA A 114 6.94 -4.47 4.39
CA ALA A 114 8.02 -4.58 5.37
C ALA A 114 9.17 -5.41 4.79
N SER A 115 10.37 -5.23 5.34
CA SER A 115 11.58 -5.95 4.89
C SER A 115 11.38 -7.46 4.77
N ASN A 116 10.68 -8.10 5.71
CA ASN A 116 10.40 -9.55 5.67
C ASN A 116 9.31 -9.99 4.67
N GLY A 117 8.74 -9.07 3.90
CA GLY A 117 7.69 -9.34 2.91
C GLY A 117 6.27 -9.35 3.48
N GLU A 118 6.08 -8.99 4.75
CA GLU A 118 4.73 -8.70 5.27
C GLU A 118 4.22 -7.38 4.70
N VAL A 119 2.91 -7.30 4.43
CA VAL A 119 2.25 -6.05 4.04
C VAL A 119 1.70 -5.33 5.26
N VAL A 120 1.66 -4.01 5.17
CA VAL A 120 0.89 -3.12 6.03
C VAL A 120 0.07 -2.21 5.13
N ASP A 121 -1.23 -2.40 5.16
CA ASP A 121 -2.19 -1.68 4.35
C ASP A 121 -3.14 -0.91 5.25
N LEU A 122 -2.89 0.40 5.32
CA LEU A 122 -3.66 1.33 6.14
C LEU A 122 -4.90 1.85 5.39
N THR A 123 -4.97 1.69 4.07
CA THR A 123 -5.89 2.43 3.19
C THR A 123 -6.93 1.54 2.52
N ALA A 124 -6.70 0.23 2.42
CA ALA A 124 -7.67 -0.72 1.86
C ALA A 124 -9.00 -0.73 2.63
N MET A 125 -8.96 -0.84 3.96
CA MET A 125 -10.18 -0.92 4.76
C MET A 125 -10.97 0.39 4.80
N VAL A 126 -10.29 1.53 4.73
CA VAL A 126 -10.95 2.84 4.62
C VAL A 126 -11.62 2.99 3.25
N SER A 127 -10.97 2.51 2.19
CA SER A 127 -11.55 2.52 0.83
C SER A 127 -12.76 1.59 0.70
N LEU A 128 -12.69 0.41 1.32
CA LEU A 128 -13.84 -0.49 1.42
C LEU A 128 -14.97 0.12 2.25
N HIS A 129 -14.64 0.75 3.37
CA HIS A 129 -15.63 1.41 4.19
C HIS A 129 -16.38 2.49 3.39
N ASP A 130 -15.67 3.34 2.66
CA ASP A 130 -16.28 4.37 1.81
C ASP A 130 -17.19 3.76 0.73
N ALA A 131 -16.75 2.66 0.11
CA ALA A 131 -17.52 1.96 -0.92
C ALA A 131 -18.76 1.21 -0.37
N PHE A 132 -18.72 0.72 0.87
CA PHE A 132 -19.74 -0.19 1.44
C PHE A 132 -20.52 0.39 2.62
N GLY A 133 -20.22 1.63 3.07
CA GLY A 133 -21.01 2.36 4.07
C GLY A 133 -20.98 1.78 5.49
N LYS A 134 -19.88 1.14 5.89
CA LYS A 134 -19.70 0.65 7.28
C LYS A 134 -19.33 1.79 8.24
N PRO A 135 -19.12 1.54 9.55
CA PRO A 135 -18.53 2.50 10.50
C PRO A 135 -16.99 2.48 10.50
N LEU A 136 -16.34 3.64 10.61
CA LEU A 136 -14.88 3.79 10.43
C LEU A 136 -14.07 3.25 11.59
N ASP A 137 -14.65 3.32 12.78
CA ASP A 137 -14.10 2.79 14.01
C ASP A 137 -13.93 1.26 13.96
N GLU A 138 -14.53 0.60 12.97
CA GLU A 138 -14.33 -0.81 12.65
C GLU A 138 -13.24 -1.06 11.57
N ALA A 139 -12.69 -0.01 10.94
CA ALA A 139 -11.64 -0.15 9.93
C ALA A 139 -10.26 -0.35 10.58
N VAL A 140 -9.83 -1.61 10.68
CA VAL A 140 -8.51 -1.99 11.20
C VAL A 140 -7.49 -2.10 10.07
N PRO A 141 -6.25 -1.60 10.22
CA PRO A 141 -5.14 -1.86 9.33
C PRO A 141 -5.00 -3.34 9.02
N ILE A 142 -4.80 -3.65 7.74
CA ILE A 142 -4.52 -5.02 7.34
C ILE A 142 -3.01 -5.21 7.37
N ALA A 143 -2.53 -6.18 8.13
CA ALA A 143 -1.11 -6.47 8.15
C ALA A 143 -0.76 -7.94 8.37
N GLY A 144 0.35 -8.37 7.76
CA GLY A 144 0.85 -9.74 7.84
C GLY A 144 1.37 -10.25 6.50
N PHE A 145 1.61 -11.56 6.39
CA PHE A 145 1.97 -12.17 5.11
C PHE A 145 0.76 -12.17 4.16
N PRO A 146 0.87 -11.62 2.93
CA PRO A 146 -0.24 -11.54 1.98
C PRO A 146 -0.99 -12.86 1.76
N ASP A 147 -0.24 -13.95 1.58
CA ASP A 147 -0.80 -15.28 1.33
C ASP A 147 -1.61 -15.84 2.52
N ALA A 148 -1.49 -15.24 3.71
CA ALA A 148 -2.16 -15.64 4.94
C ALA A 148 -3.36 -14.73 5.31
N ILE A 149 -3.70 -13.74 4.48
CA ILE A 149 -4.77 -12.76 4.77
C ILE A 149 -5.89 -12.85 3.72
N PRO A 150 -6.67 -13.95 3.69
CA PRO A 150 -7.86 -13.99 2.84
C PRO A 150 -8.91 -12.98 3.34
N PRO A 151 -9.74 -12.40 2.45
CA PRO A 151 -9.87 -12.69 1.03
C PRO A 151 -9.04 -11.80 0.10
N PHE A 152 -8.06 -11.07 0.65
CA PHE A 152 -7.31 -10.04 -0.07
C PHE A 152 -6.12 -10.61 -0.84
N GLU A 153 -5.82 -10.01 -1.98
CA GLU A 153 -4.66 -10.35 -2.79
C GLU A 153 -3.98 -9.07 -3.29
N TRP A 154 -2.79 -8.79 -2.75
CA TRP A 154 -1.95 -7.68 -3.17
C TRP A 154 -1.04 -8.13 -4.31
N VAL A 155 -1.11 -7.45 -5.45
CA VAL A 155 -0.28 -7.73 -6.62
C VAL A 155 0.64 -6.53 -6.83
N PRO A 156 1.89 -6.59 -6.35
CA PRO A 156 2.84 -5.50 -6.47
C PRO A 156 3.28 -5.35 -7.94
N GLU A 157 3.31 -4.12 -8.43
CA GLU A 157 3.66 -3.80 -9.83
C GLU A 157 4.86 -2.86 -9.91
N LEU A 158 4.96 -1.94 -8.96
CA LEU A 158 6.09 -1.03 -8.75
C LEU A 158 6.40 -0.89 -7.26
N VAL A 159 7.65 -0.53 -6.97
CA VAL A 159 8.13 -0.26 -5.61
C VAL A 159 8.96 1.02 -5.57
N GLY A 160 9.05 1.62 -4.38
CA GLY A 160 9.95 2.73 -4.07
C GLY A 160 9.32 4.11 -4.19
N ASP A 161 10.04 5.09 -3.63
CA ASP A 161 9.57 6.48 -3.52
C ASP A 161 9.52 7.21 -4.87
N ASP A 162 10.38 6.85 -5.82
CA ASP A 162 10.39 7.43 -7.17
C ASP A 162 9.11 7.10 -7.94
N ALA A 163 8.66 5.84 -7.88
CA ALA A 163 7.44 5.39 -8.52
C ALA A 163 6.20 6.11 -7.94
N LEU A 164 6.15 6.25 -6.61
CA LEU A 164 5.12 7.02 -5.93
C LEU A 164 5.15 8.50 -6.34
N SER A 165 6.34 9.10 -6.36
CA SER A 165 6.52 10.52 -6.70
C SER A 165 6.04 10.81 -8.12
N ALA A 166 6.30 9.91 -9.07
CA ALA A 166 5.82 10.03 -10.44
C ALA A 166 4.28 10.01 -10.53
N LEU A 167 3.61 9.14 -9.76
CA LEU A 167 2.14 9.09 -9.69
C LEU A 167 1.55 10.37 -9.10
N LEU A 168 2.11 10.84 -7.98
CA LEU A 168 1.65 12.05 -7.32
C LEU A 168 1.89 13.30 -8.19
N ALA A 169 3.02 13.36 -8.90
CA ALA A 169 3.32 14.44 -9.83
C ALA A 169 2.30 14.48 -10.97
N ASP A 170 1.97 13.34 -11.57
CA ASP A 170 0.98 13.27 -12.65
C ASP A 170 -0.44 13.63 -12.16
N ALA A 171 -0.83 13.16 -10.96
CA ALA A 171 -2.10 13.51 -10.33
C ALA A 171 -2.26 15.04 -10.17
N ALA A 172 -1.18 15.74 -9.79
CA ALA A 172 -1.18 17.20 -9.63
C ALA A 172 -1.36 17.96 -10.95
N THR A 173 -1.04 17.34 -12.10
CA THR A 173 -1.20 17.98 -13.43
C THR A 173 -2.63 17.93 -13.97
N GLY A 174 -3.45 16.98 -13.50
CA GLY A 174 -4.83 16.77 -13.98
C GLY A 174 -5.88 17.76 -13.44
N TYR A 175 -5.50 18.64 -12.51
CA TYR A 175 -6.38 19.63 -11.88
C TYR A 175 -6.31 21.04 -12.51
N ARG A 176 -5.84 21.17 -13.76
CA ARG A 176 -5.77 22.45 -14.49
C ARG A 176 -6.83 22.56 -15.57
#